data_AF-X0WZK4-F1
#
_entry.id   AF-X0WZK4-F1
#
_cell.length_a   1.000
_cell.length_b   1.000
_cell.length_c   1.000
_cell.angle_alpha   90.00
_cell.angle_beta   90.00
_cell.angle_gamma   90.00
#
_symmetry.space_group_name_H-M   'P 1'
#
loop_
_entity.id
_entity.type
_entity.pdbx_description
1 polymer ?
#
loop_
_entity_poly.entity_id
_entity_poly.type
_entity_poly.pdbx_seq_one_letter_code
_entity_poly.pdbx_strand_id
1 'polypeptide(L)'
;MPNDSNIEFIKLVRITGMREAELAALKAAGGSGWSRVMQTVASHEDLLSKGEKHTRQKAIQDPVHGAILLEPWELDVISTWEMLRLRFVMQLGPAHIVYPGATHTRFQHCLGTNFLAQKSIRVVNYCDDLEHVCFVPLSRLLDDYQQKIFRITALLHDVGHPPTSHTIEFALKGAHGLDHLDLGESLILHS
;
A
#
# COMPACT_ATOMS: atom_id res chain seq x y z
N MET A 1 11.78 15.60 15.07
CA MET A 1 10.62 16.15 14.32
C MET A 1 11.04 16.16 12.86
N PRO A 2 10.50 15.29 11.99
CA PRO A 2 10.69 15.46 10.56
C PRO A 2 10.11 16.83 10.18
N ASN A 3 10.85 17.65 9.43
CA ASN A 3 10.35 18.94 8.95
C ASN A 3 9.10 18.70 8.08
N ASP A 4 7.93 19.20 8.47
CA ASP A 4 6.68 19.14 7.68
C ASP A 4 6.85 19.66 6.25
N SER A 5 7.81 20.57 6.04
CA SER A 5 8.20 21.09 4.73
C SER A 5 8.57 19.98 3.74
N ASN A 6 9.15 18.87 4.22
CA ASN A 6 9.60 17.79 3.36
C ASN A 6 8.41 16.96 2.81
N ILE A 7 7.35 16.80 3.60
CA ILE A 7 6.15 16.03 3.20
C ILE A 7 5.36 16.78 2.12
N GLU A 8 5.21 18.10 2.26
CA GLU A 8 4.53 18.92 1.25
C GLU A 8 5.24 18.83 -0.12
N PHE A 9 6.58 18.90 -0.12
CA PHE A 9 7.37 18.75 -1.34
C PHE A 9 7.26 17.35 -1.93
N ILE A 10 7.28 16.28 -1.13
CA ILE A 10 7.07 14.91 -1.63
C ILE A 10 5.71 14.77 -2.32
N LYS A 11 4.64 15.35 -1.75
CA LYS A 11 3.31 15.35 -2.37
C LYS A 11 3.31 16.12 -3.70
N LEU A 12 3.97 17.28 -3.76
CA LEU A 12 4.08 18.06 -4.99
C LEU A 12 4.89 17.34 -6.07
N VAL A 13 6.04 16.76 -5.71
CA VAL A 13 6.87 15.93 -6.62
C VAL A 13 6.04 14.80 -7.19
N ARG A 14 5.27 14.11 -6.33
CA ARG A 14 4.41 13.00 -6.75
C ARG A 14 3.30 13.41 -7.71
N ILE A 15 2.61 14.53 -7.45
CA ILE A 15 1.48 14.99 -8.30
C ILE A 15 1.99 15.57 -9.62
N THR A 16 3.09 16.32 -9.58
CA THR A 16 3.57 17.10 -10.74
C THR A 16 4.65 16.38 -11.56
N GLY A 17 5.34 15.40 -10.98
CA GLY A 17 6.53 14.76 -11.56
C GLY A 17 7.77 15.66 -11.60
N MET A 18 7.71 16.87 -11.03
CA MET A 18 8.81 17.83 -11.03
C MET A 18 9.83 17.52 -9.94
N ARG A 19 11.09 17.92 -10.14
CA ARG A 19 12.13 17.74 -9.12
C ARG A 19 11.91 18.72 -7.96
N GLU A 20 12.28 18.31 -6.75
CA GLU A 20 12.15 19.14 -5.54
C GLU A 20 12.81 20.52 -5.71
N ALA A 21 14.03 20.56 -6.26
CA ALA A 21 14.74 21.82 -6.51
C ALA A 21 13.99 22.75 -7.48
N GLU A 22 13.30 22.21 -8.48
CA GLU A 22 12.51 22.99 -9.44
C GLU A 22 11.25 23.56 -8.77
N LEU A 23 10.56 22.73 -7.98
CA LEU A 23 9.39 23.16 -7.21
C LEU A 23 9.78 24.23 -6.18
N ALA A 24 10.94 24.09 -5.53
CA ALA A 24 11.43 25.07 -4.56
C ALA A 24 11.76 26.41 -5.24
N ALA A 25 12.41 26.36 -6.40
CA ALA A 25 12.67 27.55 -7.20
C ALA A 25 11.38 28.24 -7.66
N LEU A 26 10.38 27.48 -8.12
CA LEU A 26 9.08 28.01 -8.55
C LEU A 26 8.28 28.59 -7.38
N LYS A 27 8.27 27.92 -6.23
CA LYS A 27 7.61 28.41 -5.00
C LYS A 27 8.24 29.71 -4.53
N ALA A 28 9.56 29.83 -4.59
CA ALA A 28 10.30 31.04 -4.22
C ALA A 28 10.12 32.19 -5.23
N ALA A 29 10.12 31.88 -6.54
CA ALA A 29 9.95 32.88 -7.60
C ALA A 29 8.50 33.40 -7.69
N GLY A 30 7.52 32.58 -7.32
CA GLY A 30 6.11 32.91 -7.48
C GLY A 30 5.69 33.09 -8.94
N GLY A 31 4.53 33.72 -9.15
CA GLY A 31 4.04 34.06 -10.49
C GLY A 31 3.47 32.88 -11.29
N SER A 32 3.46 33.02 -12.62
CA SER A 32 2.74 32.11 -13.53
C SER A 32 3.21 30.65 -13.47
N GLY A 33 4.51 30.42 -13.22
CA GLY A 33 5.07 29.08 -13.04
C GLY A 33 4.50 28.37 -11.81
N TRP A 34 4.45 29.07 -10.67
CA TRP A 34 3.84 28.54 -9.45
C TRP A 34 2.32 28.37 -9.59
N SER A 35 1.63 29.31 -10.25
CA SER A 35 0.20 29.19 -10.53
C SER A 35 -0.13 27.93 -11.34
N ARG A 36 0.73 27.53 -12.28
CA ARG A 36 0.55 26.30 -13.06
C ARG A 36 0.72 25.03 -12.23
N VAL A 37 1.67 25.03 -11.28
CA VAL A 37 1.83 23.95 -10.29
C VAL A 37 0.54 23.79 -9.49
N MET A 38 0.02 24.89 -8.93
CA MET A 38 -1.22 24.86 -8.16
C MET A 38 -2.44 24.45 -9.00
N GLN A 39 -2.50 24.85 -10.26
CA GLN A 39 -3.56 24.41 -11.18
C GLN A 39 -3.50 22.90 -11.44
N THR A 40 -2.30 22.32 -11.50
CA THR A 40 -2.11 20.86 -11.64
C THR A 40 -2.61 20.13 -10.40
N VAL A 41 -2.27 20.64 -9.20
CA VAL A 41 -2.75 20.09 -7.93
C VAL A 41 -4.27 20.17 -7.84
N ALA A 42 -4.87 21.33 -8.14
CA ALA A 42 -6.32 21.49 -8.13
C ALA A 42 -7.03 20.55 -9.14
N SER A 43 -6.45 20.34 -10.32
CA SER A 43 -6.99 19.41 -11.31
C SER A 43 -6.92 17.96 -10.82
N HIS A 44 -5.83 17.59 -10.12
CA HIS A 44 -5.68 16.28 -9.51
C HIS A 44 -6.73 16.04 -8.41
N GLU A 45 -6.94 17.01 -7.52
CA GLU A 45 -7.95 16.93 -6.46
C GLU A 45 -9.38 16.84 -7.03
N ASP A 46 -9.69 17.62 -8.07
CA ASP A 46 -10.99 17.52 -8.76
C ASP A 46 -11.21 16.13 -9.34
N LEU A 47 -10.20 15.53 -9.98
CA LEU A 47 -10.30 14.17 -10.52
C LEU A 47 -10.50 13.12 -9.42
N LEU A 48 -9.79 13.24 -8.29
CA LEU A 48 -9.99 12.35 -7.15
C LEU A 48 -11.39 12.52 -6.53
N SER A 49 -11.91 13.74 -6.49
CA SER A 49 -13.25 14.02 -5.93
C SER A 49 -14.39 13.37 -6.73
N LYS A 50 -14.14 13.09 -8.02
CA LYS A 50 -15.06 12.36 -8.90
C LYS A 50 -15.03 10.85 -8.67
N GLY A 51 -14.06 10.33 -7.90
CA GLY A 51 -14.02 8.93 -7.51
C GLY A 51 -15.11 8.61 -6.49
N GLU A 52 -16.05 7.74 -6.85
CA GLU A 52 -17.03 7.22 -5.91
C GLU A 52 -16.44 6.07 -5.08
N LYS A 53 -16.83 6.01 -3.80
CA LYS A 53 -16.52 4.85 -2.96
C LYS A 53 -17.18 3.60 -3.51
N HIS A 54 -16.51 2.47 -3.32
CA HIS A 54 -17.10 1.20 -3.62
C HIS A 54 -18.33 0.96 -2.71
N THR A 55 -19.40 0.40 -3.29
CA THR A 55 -20.65 0.10 -2.56
C THR A 55 -20.99 -1.37 -2.54
N ARG A 56 -20.26 -2.19 -3.31
CA ARG A 56 -20.52 -3.62 -3.48
C ARG A 56 -19.23 -4.41 -3.41
N GLN A 57 -19.35 -5.63 -2.90
CA GLN A 57 -18.28 -6.61 -2.91
C GLN A 57 -17.88 -6.92 -4.36
N LYS A 58 -16.58 -7.15 -4.60
CA LYS A 58 -16.06 -7.61 -5.89
C LYS A 58 -15.21 -8.86 -5.71
N ALA A 59 -15.20 -9.70 -6.73
CA ALA A 59 -14.29 -10.83 -6.84
C ALA A 59 -13.11 -10.47 -7.75
N ILE A 60 -11.89 -10.69 -7.28
CA ILE A 60 -10.66 -10.61 -8.08
C ILE A 60 -10.15 -12.04 -8.31
N GLN A 61 -9.84 -12.38 -9.55
CA GLN A 61 -9.26 -13.68 -9.89
C GLN A 61 -7.77 -13.68 -9.57
N ASP A 62 -7.34 -14.65 -8.76
CA ASP A 62 -5.96 -14.88 -8.36
C ASP A 62 -5.51 -16.29 -8.79
N PRO A 63 -4.32 -16.45 -9.37
CA PRO A 63 -3.85 -17.74 -9.87
C PRO A 63 -3.55 -18.78 -8.77
N VAL A 64 -3.38 -18.36 -7.51
CA VAL A 64 -3.07 -19.25 -6.38
C VAL A 64 -4.33 -19.59 -5.58
N HIS A 65 -5.20 -18.61 -5.37
CA HIS A 65 -6.33 -18.70 -4.46
C HIS A 65 -7.71 -18.75 -5.15
N GLY A 66 -7.76 -18.59 -6.47
CA GLY A 66 -9.00 -18.48 -7.23
C GLY A 66 -9.67 -17.12 -7.02
N ALA A 67 -10.99 -17.11 -6.83
CA ALA A 67 -11.72 -15.86 -6.60
C ALA A 67 -11.50 -15.33 -5.17
N ILE A 68 -10.80 -14.20 -5.04
CA ILE A 68 -10.66 -13.44 -3.80
C ILE A 68 -11.81 -12.44 -3.72
N LEU A 69 -12.67 -12.59 -2.71
CA LEU A 69 -13.75 -11.65 -2.43
C LEU A 69 -13.24 -10.49 -1.57
N LEU A 70 -13.54 -9.27 -1.99
CA LEU A 70 -13.15 -8.04 -1.30
C LEU A 70 -14.37 -7.18 -1.00
N GLU A 71 -14.44 -6.74 0.24
CA GLU A 71 -15.45 -5.81 0.75
C GLU A 71 -15.25 -4.40 0.15
N PRO A 72 -16.31 -3.57 0.11
CA PRO A 72 -16.21 -2.22 -0.45
C PRO A 72 -15.07 -1.37 0.15
N TRP A 73 -14.87 -1.45 1.47
CA TRP A 73 -13.80 -0.71 2.13
C TRP A 73 -12.39 -1.24 1.78
N GLU A 74 -12.23 -2.53 1.49
CA GLU A 74 -10.94 -3.08 1.01
C GLU A 74 -10.67 -2.63 -0.42
N LEU A 75 -11.73 -2.56 -1.24
CA LEU A 75 -11.65 -2.06 -2.61
C LEU A 75 -11.20 -0.59 -2.63
N ASP A 76 -11.72 0.23 -1.73
CA ASP A 76 -11.27 1.62 -1.56
C ASP A 76 -9.77 1.68 -1.21
N VAL A 77 -9.31 0.82 -0.29
CA VAL A 77 -7.90 0.75 0.11
C VAL A 77 -6.99 0.30 -1.03
N ILE A 78 -7.30 -0.79 -1.73
CA ILE A 78 -6.44 -1.28 -2.82
C ILE A 78 -6.46 -0.35 -4.05
N SER A 79 -7.41 0.58 -4.09
CA SER A 79 -7.51 1.62 -5.13
C SER A 79 -6.71 2.88 -4.79
N THR A 80 -6.12 2.97 -3.59
CA THR A 80 -5.21 4.07 -3.28
C THR A 80 -3.92 3.94 -4.09
N TRP A 81 -3.24 5.07 -4.30
CA TRP A 81 -2.03 5.09 -5.11
C TRP A 81 -0.89 4.30 -4.44
N GLU A 82 -0.82 4.27 -3.10
CA GLU A 82 0.19 3.52 -2.35
C GLU A 82 0.10 2.04 -2.71
N MET A 83 -1.12 1.53 -2.75
CA MET A 83 -1.39 0.14 -3.13
C MET A 83 -1.21 -0.07 -4.63
N LEU A 84 -1.78 0.78 -5.47
CA LEU A 84 -1.66 0.64 -6.93
C LEU A 84 -0.20 0.69 -7.41
N ARG A 85 0.67 1.44 -6.73
CA ARG A 85 2.12 1.46 -6.98
C ARG A 85 2.74 0.07 -6.90
N LEU A 86 2.27 -0.79 -5.99
CA LEU A 86 2.81 -2.13 -5.82
C LEU A 86 2.62 -3.03 -7.05
N ARG A 87 1.76 -2.63 -8.01
CA ARG A 87 1.63 -3.31 -9.32
C ARG A 87 2.90 -3.21 -10.16
N PHE A 88 3.81 -2.30 -9.83
CA PHE A 88 5.08 -2.10 -10.51
C PHE A 88 6.28 -2.56 -9.68
N VAL A 89 6.05 -3.07 -8.47
CA VAL A 89 7.10 -3.58 -7.59
C VAL A 89 7.13 -5.09 -7.69
N MET A 90 8.15 -5.64 -8.35
CA MET A 90 8.34 -7.09 -8.49
C MET A 90 8.65 -7.73 -7.15
N GLN A 91 7.96 -8.81 -6.80
CA GLN A 91 8.13 -9.50 -5.51
C GLN A 91 9.59 -9.90 -5.25
N LEU A 92 10.23 -10.46 -6.29
CA LEU A 92 11.59 -11.01 -6.25
C LEU A 92 12.62 -10.12 -6.97
N GLY A 93 12.31 -8.83 -7.16
CA GLY A 93 13.21 -7.88 -7.81
C GLY A 93 13.74 -8.37 -9.17
N PRO A 94 15.07 -8.43 -9.40
CA PRO A 94 15.65 -8.81 -10.68
C PRO A 94 15.61 -10.31 -10.99
N ALA A 95 15.03 -11.16 -10.12
CA ALA A 95 15.00 -12.61 -10.31
C ALA A 95 14.36 -13.03 -11.65
N HIS A 96 13.43 -12.22 -12.19
CA HIS A 96 12.79 -12.45 -13.49
C HIS A 96 13.78 -12.53 -14.67
N ILE A 97 14.99 -11.96 -14.53
CA ILE A 97 16.06 -12.03 -15.54
C ILE A 97 16.58 -13.48 -15.68
N VAL A 98 16.61 -14.23 -14.57
CA VAL A 98 17.05 -15.63 -14.54
C VAL A 98 15.85 -16.59 -14.65
N TYR A 99 14.73 -16.23 -14.03
CA TYR A 99 13.51 -17.01 -13.97
C TYR A 99 12.36 -16.23 -14.64
N PRO A 100 12.11 -16.39 -15.94
CA PRO A 100 11.14 -15.57 -16.67
C PRO A 100 9.70 -15.61 -16.13
N GLY A 101 9.33 -16.63 -15.34
CA GLY A 101 8.03 -16.71 -14.67
C GLY A 101 7.93 -15.91 -13.36
N ALA A 102 9.03 -15.39 -12.82
CA ALA A 102 9.06 -14.62 -11.58
C ALA A 102 8.63 -13.15 -11.77
N THR A 103 7.52 -12.92 -12.48
CA THR A 103 6.98 -11.60 -12.85
C THR A 103 5.88 -11.11 -11.91
N HIS A 104 5.60 -11.87 -10.85
CA HIS A 104 4.60 -11.52 -9.86
C HIS A 104 5.01 -10.27 -9.07
N THR A 105 4.01 -9.48 -8.70
CA THR A 105 4.18 -8.18 -8.05
C THR A 105 3.77 -8.24 -6.59
N ARG A 106 4.24 -7.28 -5.79
CA ARG A 106 3.85 -7.13 -4.38
C ARG A 106 2.33 -6.91 -4.24
N PHE A 107 1.69 -6.29 -5.23
CA PHE A 107 0.24 -6.06 -5.20
C PHE A 107 -0.58 -7.36 -5.09
N GLN A 108 -0.30 -8.34 -5.95
CA GLN A 108 -1.01 -9.63 -5.89
C GLN A 108 -0.66 -10.43 -4.62
N HIS A 109 0.59 -10.30 -4.13
CA HIS A 109 1.00 -10.89 -2.86
C HIS A 109 0.20 -10.31 -1.67
N CYS A 110 -0.01 -8.99 -1.62
CA CYS A 110 -0.87 -8.36 -0.60
C CYS A 110 -2.31 -8.86 -0.67
N LEU A 111 -2.88 -9.02 -1.87
CA LEU A 111 -4.24 -9.56 -2.04
C LEU A 111 -4.33 -11.01 -1.51
N GLY A 112 -3.37 -11.86 -1.85
CA GLY A 112 -3.30 -13.23 -1.35
C GLY A 112 -3.11 -13.30 0.16
N THR A 113 -2.29 -12.42 0.72
CA THR A 113 -2.08 -12.32 2.18
C THR A 113 -3.39 -11.96 2.89
N ASN A 114 -4.15 -11.00 2.37
CA ASN A 114 -5.47 -10.68 2.90
C ASN A 114 -6.47 -11.84 2.78
N PHE A 115 -6.44 -12.59 1.68
CA PHE A 115 -7.27 -13.79 1.55
C PHE A 115 -6.97 -14.82 2.65
N LEU A 116 -5.69 -15.04 2.97
CA LEU A 116 -5.30 -15.91 4.09
C LEU A 116 -5.70 -15.33 5.45
N ALA A 117 -5.64 -14.01 5.62
CA ALA A 117 -6.13 -13.34 6.82
C ALA A 117 -7.64 -13.57 7.02
N GLN A 118 -8.44 -13.42 5.96
CA GLN A 118 -9.88 -13.73 5.99
C GLN A 118 -10.16 -15.19 6.35
N LYS A 119 -9.40 -16.14 5.83
CA LYS A 119 -9.53 -17.56 6.19
C LYS A 119 -9.17 -17.80 7.66
N SER A 120 -8.10 -17.19 8.14
CA SER A 120 -7.66 -17.31 9.53
C SER A 120 -8.71 -16.77 10.50
N ILE A 121 -9.31 -15.61 10.20
CA ILE A 121 -10.44 -15.06 10.95
C ILE A 121 -11.60 -16.05 11.01
N ARG A 122 -11.96 -16.69 9.89
CA ARG A 122 -13.06 -17.65 9.88
C ARG A 122 -12.80 -18.85 10.78
N VAL A 123 -11.56 -19.36 10.80
CA VAL A 123 -11.17 -20.46 11.68
C VAL A 123 -11.29 -20.03 13.14
N VAL A 124 -10.75 -18.86 13.49
CA VAL A 124 -10.81 -18.33 14.87
C VAL A 124 -12.25 -18.07 15.32
N ASN A 125 -13.12 -17.60 14.42
CA ASN A 125 -14.48 -17.16 14.78
C ASN A 125 -15.56 -18.24 14.69
N TYR A 126 -15.36 -19.29 13.90
CA TYR A 126 -16.44 -20.23 13.57
C TYR A 126 -16.03 -21.70 13.61
N CYS A 127 -14.79 -22.02 13.98
CA CYS A 127 -14.37 -23.40 14.18
C CYS A 127 -14.61 -23.79 15.64
N ASP A 128 -15.54 -24.72 15.87
CA ASP A 128 -15.87 -25.21 17.22
C ASP A 128 -14.81 -26.19 17.76
N ASP A 129 -13.98 -26.77 16.87
CA ASP A 129 -12.97 -27.79 17.19
C ASP A 129 -11.57 -27.19 17.40
N LEU A 130 -11.47 -26.25 18.34
CA LEU A 130 -10.19 -25.62 18.73
C LEU A 130 -9.57 -26.26 20.00
N GLU A 131 -10.22 -27.26 20.59
CA GLU A 131 -9.87 -27.84 21.90
C GLU A 131 -8.54 -28.62 21.88
N HIS A 132 -8.08 -29.05 20.69
CA HIS A 132 -6.83 -29.80 20.49
C HIS A 132 -5.74 -29.04 19.74
N VAL A 133 -5.92 -27.74 19.52
CA VAL A 133 -4.96 -26.94 18.75
C VAL A 133 -3.79 -26.56 19.65
N CYS A 134 -2.56 -26.72 19.14
CA CYS A 134 -1.31 -26.36 19.86
C CYS A 134 -1.23 -24.89 20.31
N PHE A 135 -2.13 -24.05 19.80
CA PHE A 135 -2.25 -22.64 20.15
C PHE A 135 -3.55 -22.41 20.90
N VAL A 136 -3.44 -21.97 22.16
CA VAL A 136 -4.57 -21.38 22.89
C VAL A 136 -4.97 -20.10 22.13
N PRO A 137 -6.23 -19.96 21.65
CA PRO A 137 -6.67 -18.74 21.01
C PRO A 137 -6.43 -17.55 21.94
N LEU A 138 -5.71 -16.54 21.45
CA LEU A 138 -5.27 -15.40 22.27
C LEU A 138 -6.43 -14.53 22.78
N SER A 139 -7.65 -14.72 22.28
CA SER A 139 -8.87 -14.09 22.79
C SER A 139 -10.13 -14.81 22.33
N ARG A 140 -11.26 -14.36 22.88
CA ARG A 140 -12.61 -14.48 22.31
C ARG A 140 -12.62 -14.21 20.80
N LEU A 141 -13.70 -14.66 20.14
CA LEU A 141 -14.08 -14.30 18.77
C LEU A 141 -13.66 -12.86 18.44
N LEU A 142 -12.97 -12.67 17.31
CA LEU A 142 -12.57 -11.35 16.82
C LEU A 142 -13.83 -10.56 16.45
N ASP A 143 -14.01 -9.38 17.04
CA ASP A 143 -15.10 -8.48 16.66
C ASP A 143 -14.88 -7.86 15.26
N ASP A 144 -15.88 -7.17 14.72
CA ASP A 144 -15.82 -6.57 13.38
C ASP A 144 -14.63 -5.59 13.22
N TYR A 145 -14.29 -4.86 14.29
CA TYR A 145 -13.19 -3.91 14.27
C TYR A 145 -11.85 -4.65 14.19
N GLN A 146 -11.62 -5.64 15.05
CA GLN A 146 -10.41 -6.47 15.06
C GLN A 146 -10.23 -7.22 13.74
N GLN A 147 -11.32 -7.74 13.15
CA GLN A 147 -11.28 -8.38 11.84
C GLN A 147 -10.83 -7.41 10.74
N LYS A 148 -11.37 -6.18 10.73
CA LYS A 148 -10.96 -5.13 9.78
C LYS A 148 -9.49 -4.75 9.97
N ILE A 149 -9.04 -4.59 11.22
CA ILE A 149 -7.63 -4.31 11.54
C ILE A 149 -6.72 -5.42 11.02
N PHE A 150 -7.05 -6.68 11.25
CA PHE A 150 -6.21 -7.78 10.78
C PHE A 150 -6.11 -7.83 9.25
N ARG A 151 -7.24 -7.63 8.56
CA ARG A 151 -7.31 -7.61 7.10
C ARG A 151 -6.59 -6.40 6.49
N ILE A 152 -6.75 -5.21 7.06
CA ILE A 152 -6.05 -4.01 6.57
C ILE A 152 -4.54 -4.14 6.80
N THR A 153 -4.10 -4.68 7.94
CA THR A 153 -2.68 -4.98 8.18
C THR A 153 -2.15 -5.96 7.14
N ALA A 154 -2.90 -7.01 6.81
CA ALA A 154 -2.53 -7.97 5.77
C ALA A 154 -2.41 -7.33 4.37
N LEU A 155 -3.29 -6.39 4.02
CA LEU A 155 -3.20 -5.65 2.75
C LEU A 155 -1.99 -4.71 2.71
N LEU A 156 -1.72 -4.01 3.81
CA LEU A 156 -0.75 -2.91 3.86
C LEU A 156 0.66 -3.34 4.29
N HIS A 157 0.88 -4.58 4.75
CA HIS A 157 2.17 -4.98 5.33
C HIS A 157 3.39 -4.72 4.42
N ASP A 158 3.20 -4.88 3.10
CA ASP A 158 4.25 -4.70 2.09
C ASP A 158 4.19 -3.33 1.37
N VAL A 159 3.33 -2.41 1.83
CA VAL A 159 3.09 -1.12 1.17
C VAL A 159 4.34 -0.23 1.13
N GLY A 160 5.27 -0.42 2.05
CA GLY A 160 6.52 0.33 2.12
C GLY A 160 7.62 -0.17 1.20
N HIS A 161 7.43 -1.25 0.44
CA HIS A 161 8.50 -1.79 -0.38
C HIS A 161 8.95 -0.82 -1.50
N PRO A 162 10.26 -0.55 -1.60
CA PRO A 162 10.83 0.29 -2.66
C PRO A 162 10.94 -0.48 -3.98
N PRO A 163 11.23 0.20 -5.11
CA PRO A 163 11.52 -0.46 -6.38
C PRO A 163 12.60 -1.52 -6.23
N THR A 164 12.47 -2.67 -6.90
CA THR A 164 13.35 -3.85 -6.75
C THR A 164 13.35 -4.53 -5.36
N SER A 165 12.40 -4.15 -4.48
CA SER A 165 12.17 -4.74 -3.15
C SER A 165 13.44 -4.83 -2.31
N HIS A 166 13.74 -6.00 -1.72
CA HIS A 166 14.87 -6.21 -0.82
C HIS A 166 16.24 -5.85 -1.44
N THR A 167 16.33 -5.81 -2.78
CA THR A 167 17.58 -5.49 -3.49
C THR A 167 18.08 -4.09 -3.14
N ILE A 168 17.21 -3.08 -3.22
CA ILE A 168 17.59 -1.69 -2.87
C ILE A 168 17.45 -1.41 -1.39
N GLU A 169 16.59 -2.17 -0.70
CA GLU A 169 16.40 -2.03 0.75
C GLU A 169 17.71 -2.21 1.52
N PHE A 170 18.57 -3.15 1.09
CA PHE A 170 19.89 -3.30 1.70
C PHE A 170 20.72 -2.01 1.61
N ALA A 171 20.69 -1.33 0.46
CA ALA A 171 21.38 -0.07 0.26
C ALA A 171 20.75 1.07 1.08
N LEU A 172 19.42 1.15 1.13
CA LEU A 172 18.68 2.12 1.95
C LEU A 172 19.00 1.97 3.44
N LYS A 173 19.00 0.73 3.93
CA LYS A 173 19.34 0.42 5.32
C LYS A 173 20.78 0.78 5.63
N GLY A 174 21.71 0.50 4.72
CA GLY A 174 23.12 0.87 4.87
C GLY A 174 23.36 2.38 4.87
N ALA A 175 22.66 3.14 4.02
CA ALA A 175 22.89 4.58 3.85
C ALA A 175 22.09 5.46 4.82
N HIS A 176 20.88 5.04 5.18
CA HIS A 176 19.92 5.86 5.93
C HIS A 176 19.34 5.18 7.17
N GLY A 177 19.65 3.90 7.40
CA GLY A 177 19.09 3.15 8.53
C GLY A 177 17.60 2.84 8.41
N LEU A 178 17.01 3.05 7.23
CA LEU A 178 15.59 2.83 6.96
C LEU A 178 15.37 1.51 6.23
N ASP A 179 14.26 0.85 6.54
CA ASP A 179 13.79 -0.34 5.83
C ASP A 179 12.33 -0.22 5.38
N HIS A 180 11.80 -1.27 4.74
CA HIS A 180 10.44 -1.19 4.17
C HIS A 180 9.34 -1.04 5.23
N LEU A 181 9.61 -1.38 6.49
CA LEU A 181 8.64 -1.21 7.57
C LEU A 181 8.53 0.26 7.95
N ASP A 182 9.67 0.95 8.10
CA ASP A 182 9.71 2.40 8.38
C ASP A 182 9.00 3.20 7.27
N LEU A 183 9.27 2.83 6.02
CA LEU A 183 8.62 3.44 4.85
C LEU A 183 7.12 3.13 4.82
N GLY A 184 6.72 1.92 5.21
CA GLY A 184 5.33 1.50 5.28
C GLY A 184 4.56 2.30 6.32
N GLU A 185 5.11 2.44 7.53
CA GLU A 185 4.55 3.27 8.60
C GLU A 185 4.40 4.73 8.14
N SER A 186 5.46 5.30 7.54
CA SER A 186 5.42 6.67 7.03
C SER A 186 4.34 6.86 5.96
N LEU A 187 4.12 5.88 5.08
CA LEU A 187 3.05 5.95 4.09
C LEU A 187 1.70 5.94 4.78
N ILE A 188 1.46 5.00 5.69
CA ILE A 188 0.17 4.84 6.38
C ILE A 188 -0.22 6.09 7.19
N LEU A 189 0.76 6.75 7.82
CA LEU A 189 0.50 7.91 8.69
C LEU A 189 0.37 9.25 7.93
N HIS A 190 0.88 9.35 6.70
CA HIS A 190 1.01 10.63 6.00
C HIS A 190 0.37 10.68 4.60
N SER A 191 -0.18 9.56 4.14
CA SER A 191 -0.97 9.42 2.92
C SER A 191 -2.25 10.23 2.92
#